data_AF-A0A9D4HB78-F1
#
_entry.id   AF-A0A9D4HB78-F1
#
_cell.length_a   1.000
_cell.length_b   1.000
_cell.length_c   1.000
_cell.angle_alpha   90.00
_cell.angle_beta   90.00
_cell.angle_gamma   90.00
#
_symmetry.space_group_name_H-M   'P 1'
#
loop_
_entity.id
_entity.type
_entity.pdbx_description
1 polymer ?
#
loop_
_entity_poly.entity_id
_entity_poly.type
_entity_poly.pdbx_seq_one_letter_code
_entity_poly.pdbx_strand_id
1 'polypeptide(L)'
;MENVYVPEYFPDEERNAEELLKRLSKTVLSSSTKKRSEVLDDIARYITETRLTQQQIEYIFEKLQRTIAAYDDNSKSRRSAESIVKAAVNKDVSAIQLVAACVTPIAEAQKKLVQPFKSSNEAYVALLWPCASLKLAFKQPNAEKRFMLTLVESIDGLVFGALAARKRSIAQNVYKKLVNLWSSDADACDRYHTLLGHCKSSEYSVCVHALFLSYLFNNKREGQLNKLKGPAVDTFTKLVALVKPPPVALEVGGDILTHFSQADFYDTHFSQADCYDIFWPLTHFSQADFYDIFWLFTQKALLRNMEILLKAFSNLLSGIQLDLGQYTLDIIKPLGGMLEVCNHDSLTFCV
;
A
#
# COMPACT_ATOMS: atom_id res chain seq x y z
N MET A 1 35.03 40.30 -27.24
CA MET A 1 35.42 38.88 -27.32
C MET A 1 34.97 38.24 -26.03
N GLU A 2 33.98 37.37 -26.09
CA GLU A 2 33.46 36.68 -24.91
C GLU A 2 34.22 35.36 -24.73
N ASN A 3 34.64 35.06 -23.50
CA ASN A 3 35.24 33.76 -23.18
C ASN A 3 34.13 32.72 -23.10
N VAL A 4 33.91 32.00 -24.21
CA VAL A 4 33.08 30.80 -24.22
C VAL A 4 33.78 29.73 -23.39
N TYR A 5 33.28 29.49 -22.17
CA TYR A 5 33.73 28.38 -21.34
C TYR A 5 33.31 27.06 -21.98
N VAL A 6 34.26 26.35 -22.58
CA VAL A 6 34.08 24.97 -23.03
C VAL A 6 34.44 24.04 -21.87
N PRO A 7 33.50 23.24 -21.33
CA PRO A 7 33.83 22.26 -20.30
C PRO A 7 34.86 21.25 -20.79
N GLU A 8 35.81 20.88 -19.94
CA GLU A 8 36.77 19.81 -20.26
C GLU A 8 36.04 18.49 -20.48
N TYR A 9 36.40 17.79 -21.56
CA TYR A 9 35.83 16.49 -21.92
C TYR A 9 36.68 15.38 -21.28
N PHE A 10 36.07 14.59 -20.39
CA PHE A 10 36.73 13.54 -19.60
C PHE A 10 36.36 12.13 -20.11
N PRO A 11 36.96 11.64 -21.21
CA PRO A 11 36.54 10.40 -21.87
C PRO A 11 36.67 9.14 -21.00
N ASP A 12 37.57 9.13 -20.00
CA ASP A 12 37.73 7.99 -19.12
C ASP A 12 36.56 7.82 -18.13
N GLU A 13 35.92 8.90 -17.66
CA GLU A 13 34.74 8.74 -16.79
C GLU A 13 33.52 8.22 -17.59
N GLU A 14 33.32 8.73 -18.81
CA GLU A 14 32.26 8.27 -19.71
C GLU A 14 32.44 6.79 -20.11
N ARG A 15 33.68 6.38 -20.40
CA ARG A 15 34.04 4.98 -20.68
C ARG A 15 33.78 4.06 -19.49
N ASN A 16 34.13 4.49 -18.28
CA ASN A 16 33.84 3.76 -17.05
C ASN A 16 32.32 3.63 -16.79
N ALA A 17 31.54 4.69 -17.07
CA ALA A 17 30.09 4.65 -16.98
C ALA A 17 29.46 3.65 -17.98
N GLU A 18 29.91 3.64 -19.24
CA GLU A 18 29.48 2.65 -20.21
C GLU A 18 29.78 1.20 -19.76
N GLU A 19 30.99 0.94 -19.27
CA GLU A 19 31.37 -0.38 -18.80
C GLU A 19 30.55 -0.83 -17.58
N LEU A 20 30.19 0.10 -16.68
CA LEU A 20 29.28 -0.16 -15.57
C LEU A 20 27.87 -0.56 -16.05
N LEU A 21 27.31 0.09 -17.07
CA LEU A 21 26.00 -0.23 -17.65
C LEU A 21 26.01 -1.53 -18.47
N LYS A 22 27.11 -1.82 -19.18
CA LYS A 22 27.35 -3.11 -19.84
C LYS A 22 27.46 -4.24 -18.80
N ARG A 23 28.09 -3.99 -17.65
CA ARG A 23 28.19 -4.92 -16.51
C ARG A 23 26.83 -5.13 -15.84
N LEU A 24 26.03 -4.08 -15.63
CA LEU A 24 24.65 -4.18 -15.13
C LEU A 24 23.84 -5.14 -15.98
N SER A 25 23.78 -4.89 -17.29
CA SER A 25 22.97 -5.68 -18.23
C SER A 25 23.31 -7.17 -18.24
N LYS A 26 24.59 -7.53 -18.05
CA LYS A 26 25.05 -8.93 -17.96
C LYS A 26 24.83 -9.57 -16.59
N THR A 27 24.75 -8.78 -15.52
CA THR A 27 24.87 -9.28 -14.14
C THR A 27 23.57 -9.23 -13.35
N VAL A 28 22.66 -8.32 -13.70
CA VAL A 28 21.41 -8.05 -12.97
C VAL A 28 20.45 -9.25 -12.90
N LEU A 29 20.45 -10.12 -13.92
CA LEU A 29 19.69 -11.38 -13.94
C LEU A 29 20.52 -12.60 -13.53
N SER A 30 21.76 -12.42 -13.06
CA SER A 30 22.57 -13.56 -12.61
C SER A 30 22.02 -14.16 -11.31
N SER A 31 22.11 -15.48 -11.15
CA SER A 31 21.62 -16.20 -9.96
C SER A 31 22.34 -15.79 -8.66
N SER A 32 23.57 -15.28 -8.76
CA SER A 32 24.37 -14.88 -7.60
C SER A 32 23.93 -13.52 -7.02
N THR A 33 23.24 -13.57 -5.88
CA THR A 33 22.89 -12.41 -5.04
C THR A 33 24.10 -11.51 -4.74
N LYS A 34 25.29 -12.11 -4.57
CA LYS A 34 26.55 -11.35 -4.41
C LYS A 34 26.83 -10.48 -5.64
N LYS A 35 26.93 -11.10 -6.83
CA LYS A 35 27.20 -10.38 -8.09
C LYS A 35 26.13 -9.33 -8.41
N ARG A 36 24.84 -9.63 -8.17
CA ARG A 36 23.75 -8.65 -8.31
C ARG A 36 23.97 -7.46 -7.38
N SER A 37 24.24 -7.69 -6.10
CA SER A 37 24.47 -6.60 -5.15
C SER A 37 25.69 -5.75 -5.49
N GLU A 38 26.81 -6.34 -5.92
CA GLU A 38 28.06 -5.61 -6.22
C GLU A 38 27.88 -4.60 -7.36
N VAL A 39 27.21 -4.98 -8.46
CA VAL A 39 26.96 -4.04 -9.56
C VAL A 39 25.95 -2.95 -9.19
N LEU A 40 24.96 -3.26 -8.35
CA LEU A 40 23.97 -2.28 -7.88
C LEU A 40 24.54 -1.30 -6.84
N ASP A 41 25.39 -1.79 -5.93
CA ASP A 41 26.09 -0.98 -4.91
C ASP A 41 27.07 0.00 -5.58
N ASP A 42 27.78 -0.42 -6.64
CA ASP A 42 28.63 0.46 -7.46
C ASP A 42 27.81 1.53 -8.23
N ILE A 43 26.63 1.19 -8.76
CA ILE A 43 25.74 2.18 -9.42
C ILE A 43 25.25 3.23 -8.44
N ALA A 44 24.81 2.83 -7.24
CA ALA A 44 24.38 3.78 -6.21
C ALA A 44 25.53 4.76 -5.85
N ARG A 45 26.78 4.29 -5.85
CA ARG A 45 27.97 5.14 -5.70
C ARG A 45 28.15 6.09 -6.87
N TYR A 46 28.13 5.61 -8.11
CA TYR A 46 28.29 6.44 -9.32
C TYR A 46 27.21 7.52 -9.47
N ILE A 47 25.96 7.25 -9.06
CA ILE A 47 24.91 8.27 -8.99
C ILE A 47 25.30 9.36 -7.98
N THR A 48 25.72 8.95 -6.78
CA THR A 48 26.10 9.87 -5.67
C THR A 48 27.33 10.71 -6.02
N GLU A 49 28.33 10.11 -6.67
CA GLU A 49 29.54 10.76 -7.19
C GLU A 49 29.27 11.59 -8.48
N THR A 50 28.01 11.70 -8.89
CA THR A 50 27.51 12.45 -10.05
C THR A 50 27.93 11.96 -11.45
N ARG A 51 28.78 10.93 -11.54
CA ARG A 51 29.35 10.27 -12.75
C ARG A 51 28.35 9.60 -13.72
N LEU A 52 27.06 9.94 -13.65
CA LEU A 52 26.03 9.39 -14.54
C LEU A 52 25.09 10.50 -15.03
N THR A 53 24.85 10.50 -16.34
CA THR A 53 23.92 11.41 -17.00
C THR A 53 22.47 11.02 -16.72
N GLN A 54 21.54 11.94 -16.96
CA GLN A 54 20.10 11.71 -16.77
C GLN A 54 19.59 10.48 -17.55
N GLN A 55 20.00 10.35 -18.83
CA GLN A 55 19.63 9.23 -19.69
C GLN A 55 20.17 7.88 -19.17
N GLN A 56 21.37 7.87 -18.58
CA GLN A 56 21.95 6.67 -17.98
C GLN A 56 21.18 6.27 -16.70
N ILE A 57 20.71 7.24 -15.91
CA ILE A 57 19.87 7.00 -14.72
C ILE A 57 18.48 6.48 -15.14
N GLU A 58 17.86 7.07 -16.17
CA GLU A 58 16.61 6.58 -16.77
C GLU A 58 16.72 5.12 -17.23
N TYR A 59 17.78 4.78 -17.95
CA TYR A 59 18.09 3.39 -18.34
C TYR A 59 18.25 2.45 -17.14
N ILE A 60 18.91 2.89 -16.05
CA ILE A 60 19.01 2.11 -14.82
C ILE A 60 17.62 1.83 -14.23
N PHE A 61 16.74 2.83 -14.14
CA PHE A 61 15.36 2.65 -13.65
C PHE A 61 14.52 1.71 -14.54
N GLU A 62 14.70 1.78 -15.86
CA GLU A 62 14.08 0.83 -16.81
C GLU A 62 14.58 -0.60 -16.57
N LYS A 63 15.90 -0.79 -16.36
CA LYS A 63 16.45 -2.11 -16.00
C LYS A 63 15.95 -2.60 -14.65
N LEU A 64 15.89 -1.75 -13.62
CA LEU A 64 15.34 -2.11 -12.31
C LEU A 64 13.89 -2.61 -12.44
N GLN A 65 13.03 -1.88 -13.16
CA GLN A 65 11.65 -2.28 -13.43
C GLN A 65 11.57 -3.67 -14.08
N ARG A 66 12.26 -3.86 -15.21
CA ARG A 66 12.24 -5.11 -15.99
C ARG A 66 12.86 -6.31 -15.26
N THR A 67 13.50 -6.11 -14.11
CA THR A 67 14.24 -7.16 -13.38
C THR A 67 13.80 -7.32 -11.92
N ILE A 68 12.65 -6.74 -11.53
CA ILE A 68 12.11 -6.73 -10.16
C ILE A 68 12.13 -8.11 -9.48
N ALA A 69 11.79 -9.18 -10.22
CA ALA A 69 11.78 -10.56 -9.74
C ALA A 69 13.16 -11.07 -9.27
N ALA A 70 14.25 -10.57 -9.86
CA ALA A 70 15.62 -10.93 -9.46
C ALA A 70 16.04 -10.35 -8.10
N TYR A 71 15.21 -9.49 -7.50
CA TYR A 71 15.41 -8.94 -6.16
C TYR A 71 14.51 -9.59 -5.10
N ASP A 72 13.80 -10.67 -5.43
CA ASP A 72 13.18 -11.54 -4.41
C ASP A 72 14.21 -12.43 -3.66
N ASP A 73 15.37 -11.86 -3.34
CA ASP A 73 16.32 -12.41 -2.38
C ASP A 73 16.11 -11.81 -0.99
N ASN A 74 16.33 -12.59 0.06
CA ASN A 74 16.01 -12.21 1.44
C ASN A 74 16.91 -11.10 2.04
N SER A 75 17.80 -10.45 1.28
CA SER A 75 18.45 -9.20 1.73
C SER A 75 19.19 -8.40 0.67
N LYS A 76 20.32 -8.90 0.16
CA LYS A 76 21.40 -7.99 -0.28
C LYS A 76 21.07 -7.22 -1.56
N SER A 77 20.76 -7.87 -2.68
CA SER A 77 20.45 -7.15 -3.93
C SER A 77 19.15 -6.35 -3.82
N ARG A 78 18.18 -6.82 -3.02
CA ARG A 78 16.98 -6.04 -2.65
C ARG A 78 17.32 -4.70 -1.99
N ARG A 79 18.28 -4.71 -1.03
CA ARG A 79 18.79 -3.49 -0.39
C ARG A 79 19.59 -2.62 -1.37
N SER A 80 20.46 -3.21 -2.19
CA SER A 80 21.25 -2.47 -3.20
C SER A 80 20.36 -1.76 -4.22
N ALA A 81 19.26 -2.37 -4.67
CA ALA A 81 18.27 -1.72 -5.53
C ALA A 81 17.56 -0.55 -4.81
N GLU A 82 17.19 -0.71 -3.53
CA GLU A 82 16.66 0.41 -2.72
C GLU A 82 17.70 1.53 -2.51
N SER A 83 19.01 1.21 -2.48
CA SER A 83 20.10 2.20 -2.42
C SER A 83 20.24 3.02 -3.69
N ILE A 84 20.04 2.45 -4.88
CA ILE A 84 20.01 3.20 -6.15
C ILE A 84 18.89 4.25 -6.14
N VAL A 85 17.69 3.84 -5.72
CA VAL A 85 16.52 4.73 -5.60
C VAL A 85 16.81 5.90 -4.64
N LYS A 86 17.43 5.62 -3.49
CA LYS A 86 17.83 6.65 -2.53
C LYS A 86 18.93 7.57 -3.07
N ALA A 87 19.94 7.02 -3.74
CA ALA A 87 21.02 7.81 -4.33
C ALA A 87 20.50 8.80 -5.37
N ALA A 88 19.56 8.37 -6.23
CA ALA A 88 18.93 9.24 -7.22
C ALA A 88 18.13 10.37 -6.56
N VAL A 89 17.21 10.04 -5.64
CA VAL A 89 16.32 11.04 -4.99
C VAL A 89 17.07 11.95 -3.99
N ASN A 90 18.21 11.51 -3.45
CA ASN A 90 19.10 12.37 -2.65
C ASN A 90 19.96 13.32 -3.52
N LYS A 91 20.38 12.89 -4.73
CA LYS A 91 21.11 13.74 -5.68
C LYS A 91 20.20 14.84 -6.22
N ASP A 92 19.00 14.46 -6.65
CA ASP A 92 17.96 15.37 -7.13
C ASP A 92 16.58 14.79 -6.80
N VAL A 93 15.75 15.56 -6.09
CA VAL A 93 14.39 15.13 -5.76
C VAL A 93 13.52 14.96 -7.01
N SER A 94 13.85 15.59 -8.15
CA SER A 94 13.11 15.36 -9.41
C SER A 94 13.11 13.88 -9.83
N ALA A 95 14.09 13.09 -9.39
CA ALA A 95 14.18 11.66 -9.65
C ALA A 95 12.97 10.85 -9.11
N ILE A 96 12.13 11.42 -8.24
CA ILE A 96 10.82 10.80 -7.89
C ILE A 96 9.95 10.53 -9.12
N GLN A 97 10.12 11.28 -10.22
CA GLN A 97 9.43 11.02 -11.49
C GLN A 97 9.86 9.69 -12.13
N LEU A 98 11.15 9.35 -12.04
CA LEU A 98 11.70 8.08 -12.51
C LEU A 98 11.23 6.92 -11.65
N VAL A 99 11.17 7.13 -10.33
CA VAL A 99 10.58 6.15 -9.41
C VAL A 99 9.11 5.90 -9.75
N ALA A 100 8.31 6.95 -9.95
CA ALA A 100 6.90 6.85 -10.29
C ALA A 100 6.71 6.07 -11.62
N ALA A 101 7.43 6.42 -12.68
CA ALA A 101 7.41 5.72 -13.95
C ALA A 101 7.86 4.25 -13.85
N CYS A 102 8.83 3.97 -12.96
CA CYS A 102 9.33 2.63 -12.68
C CYS A 102 8.30 1.75 -11.95
N VAL A 103 7.58 2.28 -10.96
CA VAL A 103 6.69 1.47 -10.09
C VAL A 103 5.23 1.43 -10.53
N THR A 104 4.72 2.46 -11.21
CA THR A 104 3.30 2.52 -11.63
C THR A 104 2.89 1.33 -12.50
N PRO A 105 3.66 0.89 -13.52
CA PRO A 105 3.30 -0.29 -14.31
C PRO A 105 3.30 -1.60 -13.50
N ILE A 106 4.13 -1.70 -12.45
CA ILE A 106 4.15 -2.87 -11.55
C ILE A 106 2.90 -2.87 -10.67
N ALA A 107 2.51 -1.72 -10.13
CA ALA A 107 1.27 -1.55 -9.36
C ALA A 107 0.04 -1.86 -10.23
N GLU A 108 -0.02 -1.32 -11.45
CA GLU A 108 -1.08 -1.55 -12.42
C GLU A 108 -1.16 -3.01 -12.91
N ALA A 109 -0.06 -3.76 -12.88
CA ALA A 109 -0.09 -5.20 -13.13
C ALA A 109 -0.78 -5.95 -11.97
N GLN A 110 -0.46 -5.64 -10.70
CA GLN A 110 -1.07 -6.32 -9.54
C GLN A 110 -2.60 -6.21 -9.54
N LYS A 111 -3.12 -5.04 -9.94
CA LYS A 111 -4.56 -4.75 -10.05
C LYS A 111 -5.30 -5.67 -11.05
N LYS A 112 -4.60 -6.15 -12.08
CA LYS A 112 -5.15 -6.88 -13.25
C LYS A 112 -4.92 -8.39 -13.20
N LEU A 113 -4.20 -8.90 -12.20
CA LEU A 113 -3.91 -10.32 -12.06
C LEU A 113 -5.13 -11.09 -11.55
N VAL A 114 -5.45 -12.20 -12.22
CA VAL A 114 -6.46 -13.18 -11.75
C VAL A 114 -5.98 -13.95 -10.50
N GLN A 115 -4.66 -14.04 -10.29
CA GLN A 115 -4.04 -14.72 -9.15
C GLN A 115 -2.87 -13.88 -8.55
N PRO A 116 -3.15 -12.72 -7.91
CA PRO A 116 -2.13 -11.80 -7.44
C PRO A 116 -1.25 -12.36 -6.31
N PHE A 117 -1.65 -13.47 -5.68
CA PHE A 117 -0.86 -14.17 -4.66
C PHE A 117 0.48 -14.73 -5.17
N LYS A 118 0.66 -14.90 -6.49
CA LYS A 118 1.91 -15.40 -7.09
C LYS A 118 3.01 -14.34 -7.16
N SER A 119 2.63 -13.07 -7.30
CA SER A 119 3.54 -11.91 -7.43
C SER A 119 3.68 -11.11 -6.13
N SER A 120 3.07 -11.52 -5.02
CA SER A 120 3.07 -10.77 -3.75
C SER A 120 4.48 -10.41 -3.21
N ASN A 121 5.48 -11.27 -3.45
CA ASN A 121 6.86 -10.93 -3.11
C ASN A 121 7.41 -9.81 -4.01
N GLU A 122 7.18 -9.86 -5.32
CA GLU A 122 7.59 -8.82 -6.28
C GLU A 122 6.91 -7.48 -5.97
N ALA A 123 5.61 -7.52 -5.61
CA ALA A 123 4.85 -6.35 -5.17
C ALA A 123 5.44 -5.76 -3.88
N TYR A 124 5.82 -6.58 -2.90
CA TYR A 124 6.51 -6.13 -1.68
C TYR A 124 7.91 -5.57 -1.97
N VAL A 125 8.68 -6.16 -2.90
CA VAL A 125 9.98 -5.65 -3.34
C VAL A 125 9.82 -4.27 -4.00
N ALA A 126 8.86 -4.12 -4.91
CA ALA A 126 8.57 -2.84 -5.57
C ALA A 126 8.06 -1.78 -4.58
N LEU A 127 7.26 -2.16 -3.57
CA LEU A 127 6.76 -1.28 -2.51
C LEU A 127 7.89 -0.60 -1.72
N LEU A 128 9.10 -1.17 -1.69
CA LEU A 128 10.23 -0.55 -1.01
C LEU A 128 10.64 0.80 -1.62
N TRP A 129 10.49 0.95 -2.94
CA TRP A 129 10.97 2.10 -3.71
C TRP A 129 10.12 3.37 -3.56
N PRO A 130 8.77 3.37 -3.69
CA PRO A 130 7.96 4.56 -3.44
C PRO A 130 7.99 4.94 -1.96
N CYS A 131 8.03 3.97 -1.04
CA CYS A 131 8.17 4.24 0.40
C CYS A 131 9.51 4.92 0.74
N ALA A 132 10.62 4.47 0.13
CA ALA A 132 11.92 5.13 0.29
C ALA A 132 11.94 6.53 -0.32
N SER A 133 11.25 6.73 -1.46
CA SER A 133 11.27 7.98 -2.21
C SER A 133 10.41 9.07 -1.57
N LEU A 134 9.18 8.74 -1.14
CA LEU A 134 8.34 9.67 -0.37
C LEU A 134 9.01 10.11 0.94
N LYS A 135 9.71 9.18 1.61
CA LYS A 135 10.48 9.46 2.85
C LYS A 135 11.62 10.47 2.66
N LEU A 136 12.13 10.62 1.43
CA LEU A 136 13.12 11.65 1.08
C LEU A 136 12.42 12.93 0.56
N ALA A 137 11.43 12.78 -0.31
CA ALA A 137 10.64 13.88 -0.88
C ALA A 137 9.94 14.73 0.20
N PHE A 138 9.45 14.11 1.29
CA PHE A 138 8.86 14.80 2.45
C PHE A 138 9.79 15.80 3.14
N LYS A 139 11.10 15.72 2.89
CA LYS A 139 12.14 16.57 3.49
C LYS A 139 12.67 17.64 2.52
N GLN A 140 12.12 17.68 1.29
CA GLN A 140 12.59 18.53 0.19
C GLN A 140 11.44 19.42 -0.31
N PRO A 141 11.51 20.76 -0.16
CA PRO A 141 10.39 21.66 -0.47
C PRO A 141 10.09 21.77 -1.98
N ASN A 142 11.06 21.39 -2.83
CA ASN A 142 10.94 21.32 -4.28
C ASN A 142 10.41 19.96 -4.80
N ALA A 143 9.97 19.05 -3.92
CA ALA A 143 9.37 17.79 -4.33
C ALA A 143 8.03 18.02 -5.09
N GLU A 144 7.96 17.57 -6.35
CA GLU A 144 6.77 17.76 -7.17
C GLU A 144 5.55 16.96 -6.66
N LYS A 145 4.52 17.67 -6.18
CA LYS A 145 3.29 17.06 -5.64
C LYS A 145 2.63 16.07 -6.60
N ARG A 146 2.67 16.30 -7.93
CA ARG A 146 2.09 15.37 -8.92
C ARG A 146 2.69 13.96 -8.82
N PHE A 147 4.02 13.85 -8.73
CA PHE A 147 4.70 12.56 -8.64
C PHE A 147 4.57 11.95 -7.25
N MET A 148 4.52 12.77 -6.18
CA MET A 148 4.22 12.26 -4.84
C MET A 148 2.82 11.60 -4.76
N LEU A 149 1.81 12.16 -5.45
CA LEU A 149 0.49 11.53 -5.56
C LEU A 149 0.57 10.21 -6.35
N THR A 150 1.26 10.18 -7.50
CA THR A 150 1.46 8.94 -8.28
C THR A 150 2.18 7.85 -7.49
N LEU A 151 3.12 8.21 -6.60
CA LEU A 151 3.78 7.26 -5.70
C LEU A 151 2.81 6.70 -4.63
N VAL A 152 1.86 7.49 -4.12
CA VAL A 152 0.81 6.99 -3.21
C VAL A 152 -0.19 6.08 -3.94
N GLU A 153 -0.70 6.49 -5.10
CA GLU A 153 -1.60 5.65 -5.93
C GLU A 153 -0.92 4.35 -6.44
N SER A 154 0.43 4.33 -6.49
CA SER A 154 1.22 3.13 -6.73
C SER A 154 1.40 2.27 -5.47
N ILE A 155 1.55 2.88 -4.29
CA ILE A 155 1.60 2.16 -3.01
C ILE A 155 0.30 1.35 -2.81
N ASP A 156 -0.87 1.90 -3.15
CA ASP A 156 -2.15 1.18 -3.09
C ASP A 156 -2.12 -0.17 -3.82
N GLY A 157 -1.76 -0.15 -5.11
CA GLY A 157 -1.70 -1.38 -5.94
C GLY A 157 -0.62 -2.36 -5.48
N LEU A 158 0.50 -1.86 -4.96
CA LEU A 158 1.62 -2.69 -4.48
C LEU A 158 1.33 -3.30 -3.10
N VAL A 159 0.66 -2.58 -2.21
CA VAL A 159 0.18 -3.10 -0.91
C VAL A 159 -0.89 -4.15 -1.14
N PHE A 160 -1.87 -3.88 -2.02
CA PHE A 160 -2.86 -4.88 -2.44
C PHE A 160 -2.18 -6.16 -2.98
N GLY A 161 -1.26 -6.03 -3.93
CA GLY A 161 -0.52 -7.16 -4.49
C GLY A 161 0.29 -7.93 -3.44
N ALA A 162 0.96 -7.23 -2.51
CA ALA A 162 1.78 -7.84 -1.46
C ALA A 162 0.95 -8.60 -0.42
N LEU A 163 -0.24 -8.11 -0.08
CA LEU A 163 -1.14 -8.77 0.86
C LEU A 163 -1.90 -9.94 0.22
N ALA A 164 -1.96 -10.02 -1.11
CA ALA A 164 -2.76 -11.02 -1.82
C ALA A 164 -2.40 -12.48 -1.52
N ALA A 165 -1.15 -12.78 -1.16
CA ALA A 165 -0.74 -14.11 -0.74
C ALA A 165 -1.20 -14.53 0.67
N ARG A 166 -1.84 -13.63 1.44
CA ARG A 166 -2.29 -13.87 2.83
C ARG A 166 -1.18 -14.34 3.78
N LYS A 167 0.08 -14.15 3.39
CA LYS A 167 1.27 -14.57 4.14
C LYS A 167 1.52 -13.59 5.27
N ARG A 168 1.28 -14.05 6.50
CA ARG A 168 1.49 -13.32 7.76
C ARG A 168 2.82 -12.55 7.77
N SER A 169 3.93 -13.20 7.39
CA SER A 169 5.26 -12.58 7.30
C SER A 169 5.39 -11.44 6.27
N ILE A 170 4.66 -11.47 5.15
CA ILE A 170 4.66 -10.38 4.17
C ILE A 170 3.86 -9.20 4.72
N ALA A 171 2.66 -9.43 5.25
CA ALA A 171 1.82 -8.38 5.82
C ALA A 171 2.54 -7.61 6.96
N GLN A 172 3.24 -8.32 7.83
CA GLN A 172 4.06 -7.73 8.89
C GLN A 172 5.18 -6.83 8.33
N ASN A 173 5.79 -7.22 7.20
CA ASN A 173 6.86 -6.45 6.56
C ASN A 173 6.33 -5.25 5.77
N VAL A 174 5.17 -5.38 5.11
CA VAL A 174 4.42 -4.27 4.49
C VAL A 174 4.11 -3.20 5.52
N TYR A 175 3.47 -3.57 6.64
CA TYR A 175 3.14 -2.62 7.71
C TYR A 175 4.39 -1.97 8.31
N LYS A 176 5.44 -2.74 8.62
CA LYS A 176 6.73 -2.19 9.09
C LYS A 176 7.34 -1.17 8.11
N LYS A 177 7.21 -1.37 6.79
CA LYS A 177 7.73 -0.42 5.78
C LYS A 177 6.88 0.86 5.73
N LEU A 178 5.55 0.74 5.79
CA LEU A 178 4.63 1.87 5.80
C LEU A 178 4.75 2.71 7.08
N VAL A 179 4.81 2.06 8.25
CA VAL A 179 5.10 2.75 9.54
C VAL A 179 6.42 3.49 9.47
N ASN A 180 7.46 2.93 8.83
CA ASN A 180 8.75 3.62 8.67
C ASN A 180 8.69 4.85 7.74
N LEU A 181 7.70 4.94 6.84
CA LEU A 181 7.38 6.13 6.05
C LEU A 181 6.61 7.15 6.91
N TRP A 182 5.52 6.73 7.56
CA TRP A 182 4.64 7.63 8.31
C TRP A 182 5.27 8.22 9.58
N SER A 183 6.25 7.52 10.17
CA SER A 183 7.08 7.99 11.30
C SER A 183 8.46 8.51 10.88
N SER A 184 8.65 8.89 9.61
CA SER A 184 9.98 9.29 9.09
C SER A 184 10.51 10.66 9.58
N ASP A 185 9.61 11.48 10.13
CA ASP A 185 9.83 12.69 10.93
C ASP A 185 8.47 13.08 11.58
N ALA A 186 8.38 14.26 12.19
CA ALA A 186 7.21 14.69 12.96
C ALA A 186 5.92 14.81 12.12
N ASP A 187 6.01 15.41 10.93
CA ASP A 187 4.87 15.74 10.07
C ASP A 187 4.74 14.81 8.84
N ALA A 188 5.58 13.79 8.70
CA ALA A 188 5.45 12.75 7.66
C ALA A 188 4.07 12.08 7.65
N CYS A 189 3.46 11.91 8.83
CA CYS A 189 2.08 11.44 9.00
C CYS A 189 1.07 12.40 8.35
N ASP A 190 1.16 13.70 8.65
CA ASP A 190 0.25 14.72 8.13
C ASP A 190 0.47 15.01 6.63
N ARG A 191 1.72 14.96 6.16
CA ARG A 191 2.06 14.99 4.73
C ARG A 191 1.44 13.81 3.99
N TYR A 192 1.53 12.59 4.54
CA TYR A 192 0.92 11.40 3.94
C TYR A 192 -0.62 11.47 3.94
N HIS A 193 -1.23 11.84 5.06
CA HIS A 193 -2.68 12.06 5.15
C HIS A 193 -3.18 13.10 4.13
N THR A 194 -2.43 14.20 3.97
CA THR A 194 -2.73 15.25 3.00
C THR A 194 -2.66 14.73 1.57
N LEU A 195 -1.64 13.92 1.21
CA LEU A 195 -1.56 13.32 -0.12
C LEU A 195 -2.68 12.31 -0.35
N LEU A 196 -2.95 11.43 0.61
CA LEU A 196 -4.00 10.40 0.52
C LEU A 196 -5.38 11.03 0.24
N GLY A 197 -5.71 12.16 0.89
CA GLY A 197 -6.93 12.92 0.63
C GLY A 197 -7.00 13.65 -0.73
N HIS A 198 -5.95 13.59 -1.55
CA HIS A 198 -5.93 14.08 -2.94
C HIS A 198 -5.81 12.94 -3.98
N CYS A 199 -5.59 11.69 -3.56
CA CYS A 199 -5.55 10.52 -4.43
C CYS A 199 -6.97 10.09 -4.84
N LYS A 200 -7.10 9.38 -5.96
CA LYS A 200 -8.39 8.88 -6.43
C LYS A 200 -8.83 7.65 -5.63
N SER A 201 -10.06 7.66 -5.10
CA SER A 201 -10.66 6.48 -4.46
C SER A 201 -10.67 5.27 -5.41
N SER A 202 -10.19 4.11 -4.92
CA SER A 202 -10.11 2.86 -5.68
C SER A 202 -10.15 1.64 -4.75
N GLU A 203 -10.66 0.51 -5.25
CA GLU A 203 -10.74 -0.80 -4.60
C GLU A 203 -9.41 -1.26 -3.98
N TYR A 204 -8.28 -0.88 -4.58
CA TYR A 204 -6.94 -1.26 -4.11
C TYR A 204 -6.43 -0.36 -2.98
N SER A 205 -6.95 0.87 -2.85
CA SER A 205 -6.54 1.83 -1.80
C SER A 205 -7.05 1.47 -0.41
N VAL A 206 -8.08 0.61 -0.33
CA VAL A 206 -8.67 0.10 0.93
C VAL A 206 -7.60 -0.48 1.85
N CYS A 207 -6.67 -1.27 1.28
CA CYS A 207 -5.60 -1.90 2.05
C CYS A 207 -4.64 -0.90 2.72
N VAL A 208 -4.43 0.27 2.09
CA VAL A 208 -3.59 1.35 2.63
C VAL A 208 -4.35 2.17 3.66
N HIS A 209 -5.63 2.44 3.42
CA HIS A 209 -6.49 3.13 4.39
C HIS A 209 -6.61 2.36 5.71
N ALA A 210 -6.82 1.04 5.65
CA ALA A 210 -6.83 0.14 6.80
C ALA A 210 -5.54 0.22 7.64
N LEU A 211 -4.40 0.01 6.98
CA LEU A 211 -3.10 0.05 7.64
C LEU A 211 -2.73 1.45 8.16
N PHE A 212 -3.20 2.52 7.50
CA PHE A 212 -2.94 3.88 7.95
C PHE A 212 -3.84 4.28 9.13
N LEU A 213 -5.12 3.92 9.14
CA LEU A 213 -5.99 4.05 10.33
C LEU A 213 -5.41 3.27 11.52
N SER A 214 -4.93 2.05 11.27
CA SER A 214 -4.21 1.24 12.26
C SER A 214 -2.98 1.94 12.82
N TYR A 215 -2.18 2.60 11.97
CA TYR A 215 -1.07 3.42 12.44
C TYR A 215 -1.53 4.63 13.26
N LEU A 216 -2.52 5.37 12.79
CA LEU A 216 -3.04 6.57 13.47
C LEU A 216 -3.60 6.25 14.86
N PHE A 217 -4.38 5.18 15.00
CA PHE A 217 -4.91 4.70 16.27
C PHE A 217 -3.79 4.30 17.24
N ASN A 218 -2.90 3.39 16.82
CA ASN A 218 -1.79 2.90 17.65
C ASN A 218 -0.80 4.03 18.06
N ASN A 219 -0.77 5.15 17.34
CA ASN A 219 0.10 6.31 17.62
C ASN A 219 -0.68 7.53 18.17
N LYS A 220 -1.93 7.31 18.65
CA LYS A 220 -2.80 8.31 19.29
C LYS A 220 -2.98 9.62 18.47
N ARG A 221 -3.04 9.50 17.14
CA ARG A 221 -3.24 10.61 16.20
C ARG A 221 -4.72 10.91 15.98
N GLU A 222 -5.44 11.20 17.06
CA GLU A 222 -6.91 11.33 17.08
C GLU A 222 -7.45 12.39 16.10
N GLY A 223 -6.76 13.54 15.98
CA GLY A 223 -7.18 14.62 15.08
C GLY A 223 -7.07 14.29 13.58
N GLN A 224 -6.12 13.44 13.20
CA GLN A 224 -5.97 12.92 11.84
C GLN A 224 -6.90 11.72 11.62
N LEU A 225 -7.01 10.83 12.61
CA LEU A 225 -7.90 9.68 12.62
C LEU A 225 -9.35 10.12 12.36
N ASN A 226 -9.87 11.09 13.14
CA ASN A 226 -11.23 11.58 13.01
C ASN A 226 -11.52 12.27 11.65
N LYS A 227 -10.50 12.80 10.96
CA LYS A 227 -10.63 13.33 9.59
C LYS A 227 -10.68 12.23 8.53
N LEU A 228 -9.94 11.14 8.72
CA LEU A 228 -9.86 10.03 7.76
C LEU A 228 -11.03 9.04 7.88
N LYS A 229 -11.60 8.89 9.09
CA LYS A 229 -12.74 8.01 9.42
C LYS A 229 -13.85 8.02 8.34
N GLY A 230 -14.55 9.14 8.20
CA GLY A 230 -15.68 9.26 7.26
C GLY A 230 -15.31 8.92 5.81
N PRO A 231 -14.30 9.57 5.21
CA PRO A 231 -13.82 9.27 3.86
C PRO A 231 -13.40 7.80 3.63
N ALA A 232 -12.81 7.15 4.63
CA ALA A 232 -12.42 5.74 4.54
C ALA A 232 -13.63 4.80 4.53
N VAL A 233 -14.67 5.06 5.35
CA VAL A 233 -15.91 4.26 5.36
C VAL A 233 -16.76 4.51 4.13
N ASP A 234 -16.87 5.76 3.67
CA ASP A 234 -17.53 6.09 2.40
C ASP A 234 -16.84 5.40 1.22
N THR A 235 -15.50 5.43 1.18
CA THR A 235 -14.70 4.72 0.17
C THR A 235 -14.93 3.20 0.27
N PHE A 236 -14.71 2.58 1.43
CA PHE A 236 -14.91 1.14 1.64
C PHE A 236 -16.32 0.70 1.25
N THR A 237 -17.36 1.39 1.74
CA THR A 237 -18.75 1.02 1.49
C THR A 237 -19.16 1.24 0.04
N LYS A 238 -18.69 2.30 -0.63
CA LYS A 238 -18.87 2.46 -2.09
C LYS A 238 -18.28 1.30 -2.86
N LEU A 239 -17.07 0.87 -2.51
CA LEU A 239 -16.37 -0.20 -3.22
C LEU A 239 -17.06 -1.55 -3.00
N VAL A 240 -17.41 -1.86 -1.75
CA VAL A 240 -18.18 -3.04 -1.34
C VAL A 240 -19.57 -3.10 -1.99
N ALA A 241 -20.21 -1.94 -2.23
CA ALA A 241 -21.55 -1.84 -2.84
C ALA A 241 -21.59 -1.79 -4.37
N LEU A 242 -20.51 -1.37 -5.04
CA LEU A 242 -20.52 -1.04 -6.49
C LEU A 242 -19.62 -1.95 -7.33
N VAL A 243 -18.52 -2.43 -6.76
CA VAL A 243 -17.54 -3.31 -7.42
C VAL A 243 -17.63 -4.68 -6.75
N LYS A 244 -17.36 -5.78 -7.45
CA LYS A 244 -17.12 -7.08 -6.80
C LYS A 244 -15.66 -7.07 -6.28
N PRO A 245 -15.38 -6.74 -5.01
CA PRO A 245 -14.01 -6.41 -4.62
C PRO A 245 -13.21 -7.73 -4.50
N PRO A 246 -11.92 -7.75 -4.86
CA PRO A 246 -11.12 -8.95 -4.69
C PRO A 246 -11.14 -9.38 -3.21
N PRO A 247 -11.24 -10.67 -2.86
CA PRO A 247 -11.40 -11.11 -1.46
C PRO A 247 -10.35 -10.58 -0.49
N VAL A 248 -9.14 -10.29 -0.99
CA VAL A 248 -8.04 -9.64 -0.24
C VAL A 248 -8.40 -8.21 0.18
N ALA A 249 -9.04 -7.42 -0.69
CA ALA A 249 -9.48 -6.07 -0.36
C ALA A 249 -10.66 -6.06 0.62
N LEU A 250 -11.51 -7.09 0.59
CA LEU A 250 -12.54 -7.30 1.61
C LEU A 250 -11.92 -7.64 2.99
N GLU A 251 -10.95 -8.54 3.02
CA GLU A 251 -10.30 -8.98 4.26
C GLU A 251 -9.42 -7.91 4.89
N VAL A 252 -8.57 -7.20 4.14
CA VAL A 252 -7.81 -6.06 4.67
C VAL A 252 -8.74 -4.87 4.97
N GLY A 253 -9.84 -4.74 4.23
CA GLY A 253 -10.80 -3.65 4.41
C GLY A 253 -11.66 -3.74 5.67
N GLY A 254 -11.80 -4.94 6.28
CA GLY A 254 -12.43 -5.09 7.59
C GLY A 254 -11.74 -4.22 8.65
N ASP A 255 -10.41 -4.19 8.62
CA ASP A 255 -9.55 -3.39 9.51
C ASP A 255 -9.71 -1.86 9.34
N ILE A 256 -10.51 -1.36 8.39
CA ILE A 256 -10.91 0.06 8.36
C ILE A 256 -11.88 0.37 9.49
N LEU A 257 -12.82 -0.53 9.77
CA LEU A 257 -14.01 -0.28 10.59
C LEU A 257 -13.77 -0.44 12.08
N THR A 258 -12.55 -0.74 12.51
CA THR A 258 -12.18 -1.04 13.89
C THR A 258 -11.52 0.13 14.64
N HIS A 259 -11.42 1.32 14.02
CA HIS A 259 -10.72 2.49 14.60
C HIS A 259 -11.65 3.61 15.08
N PHE A 260 -12.91 3.30 15.38
CA PHE A 260 -14.00 4.25 15.67
C PHE A 260 -14.45 4.13 17.13
N SER A 261 -13.67 4.78 18.00
CA SER A 261 -13.93 5.00 19.43
C SER A 261 -15.39 5.01 19.91
N GLN A 262 -15.68 4.23 20.95
CA GLN A 262 -16.59 4.64 22.02
C GLN A 262 -15.85 4.48 23.36
N ALA A 263 -16.14 5.32 24.35
CA ALA A 263 -15.28 5.51 25.51
C ALA A 263 -15.29 4.32 26.50
N ASP A 264 -14.10 4.05 27.04
CA ASP A 264 -13.80 3.39 28.31
C ASP A 264 -14.33 1.97 28.57
N PHE A 265 -13.47 1.02 28.20
CA PHE A 265 -12.81 0.10 29.16
C PHE A 265 -13.70 -0.80 30.04
N TYR A 266 -13.74 -2.10 29.70
CA TYR A 266 -13.86 -3.15 30.73
C TYR A 266 -12.68 -4.11 30.69
N ASP A 267 -11.98 -4.14 31.82
CA ASP A 267 -10.86 -5.00 32.16
C ASP A 267 -11.33 -6.46 32.28
N THR A 268 -10.74 -7.39 31.51
CA THR A 268 -10.02 -8.55 32.06
C THR A 268 -9.55 -9.57 31.00
N HIS A 269 -8.33 -10.07 31.20
CA HIS A 269 -7.85 -11.44 30.93
C HIS A 269 -7.73 -11.93 29.46
N PHE A 270 -6.48 -12.24 29.07
CA PHE A 270 -6.07 -12.76 27.77
C PHE A 270 -5.92 -14.30 27.83
N SER A 271 -6.40 -15.05 26.82
CA SER A 271 -5.81 -16.36 26.47
C SER A 271 -6.14 -16.83 25.05
N GLN A 272 -5.08 -17.09 24.26
CA GLN A 272 -4.95 -18.03 23.15
C GLN A 272 -6.05 -18.15 22.06
N ALA A 273 -5.68 -17.78 20.83
CA ALA A 273 -5.39 -18.78 19.79
C ALA A 273 -4.50 -18.19 18.65
N ASP A 274 -3.37 -18.82 18.36
CA ASP A 274 -2.33 -18.28 17.46
C ASP A 274 -2.72 -18.28 15.97
N CYS A 275 -3.25 -17.16 15.44
CA CYS A 275 -3.09 -16.79 14.03
C CYS A 275 -3.37 -15.31 13.66
N TYR A 276 -4.18 -14.59 14.43
CA TYR A 276 -4.86 -13.37 13.94
C TYR A 276 -4.05 -12.06 13.99
N ASP A 277 -2.97 -11.99 14.79
CA ASP A 277 -2.30 -10.75 15.25
C ASP A 277 -1.47 -10.00 14.17
N ILE A 278 -2.08 -9.69 13.03
CA ILE A 278 -1.66 -8.67 12.04
C ILE A 278 -2.90 -7.99 11.45
N PHE A 279 -3.95 -8.75 11.17
CA PHE A 279 -5.29 -8.28 10.78
C PHE A 279 -6.16 -8.19 12.04
N TRP A 280 -5.58 -7.67 13.12
CA TRP A 280 -6.20 -7.60 14.42
C TRP A 280 -5.74 -6.38 15.25
N PRO A 281 -6.02 -5.16 14.78
CA PRO A 281 -6.56 -4.14 15.64
C PRO A 281 -8.09 -4.29 15.62
N LEU A 282 -8.64 -5.31 16.30
CA LEU A 282 -10.09 -5.38 16.51
C LEU A 282 -10.53 -4.30 17.52
N THR A 283 -11.85 -4.17 17.66
CA THR A 283 -12.54 -3.33 18.66
C THR A 283 -12.18 -1.84 18.61
N HIS A 284 -12.94 -1.09 17.82
CA HIS A 284 -13.74 0.06 18.27
C HIS A 284 -14.64 0.47 17.11
N PHE A 285 -15.96 0.38 17.29
CA PHE A 285 -16.95 0.98 16.40
C PHE A 285 -18.02 1.63 17.28
N SER A 286 -18.37 2.90 17.05
CA SER A 286 -19.33 3.58 17.92
C SER A 286 -20.76 3.22 17.52
N GLN A 287 -21.66 3.19 18.50
CA GLN A 287 -23.05 2.79 18.27
C GLN A 287 -23.81 3.79 17.37
N ALA A 288 -23.33 5.04 17.26
CA ALA A 288 -23.82 6.07 16.33
C ALA A 288 -23.16 5.96 14.94
N ASP A 289 -21.84 5.81 14.85
CA ASP A 289 -21.12 5.60 13.57
C ASP A 289 -21.67 4.37 12.83
N PHE A 290 -22.06 3.32 13.58
CA PHE A 290 -22.75 2.16 13.04
C PHE A 290 -24.04 2.53 12.32
N TYR A 291 -24.94 3.29 12.95
CA TYR A 291 -26.26 3.57 12.37
C TYR A 291 -26.18 4.61 11.24
N ASP A 292 -25.52 5.74 11.52
CA ASP A 292 -25.54 6.93 10.66
C ASP A 292 -24.66 6.78 9.41
N ILE A 293 -23.49 6.13 9.53
CA ILE A 293 -22.50 6.03 8.46
C ILE A 293 -22.54 4.65 7.79
N PHE A 294 -22.48 3.56 8.56
CA PHE A 294 -22.32 2.23 7.98
C PHE A 294 -23.65 1.55 7.61
N TRP A 295 -24.64 1.55 8.51
CA TRP A 295 -25.91 0.87 8.32
C TRP A 295 -26.77 1.53 7.23
N LEU A 296 -26.92 2.86 7.29
CA LEU A 296 -27.65 3.66 6.29
C LEU A 296 -27.10 3.51 4.86
N PHE A 297 -25.82 3.19 4.70
CA PHE A 297 -25.20 2.88 3.41
C PHE A 297 -25.30 1.38 3.07
N THR A 298 -25.17 0.49 4.06
CA THR A 298 -25.32 -0.97 3.88
C THR A 298 -26.73 -1.34 3.40
N GLN A 299 -27.78 -0.70 3.92
CA GLN A 299 -29.15 -0.85 3.39
C GLN A 299 -29.22 -0.53 1.89
N LYS A 300 -28.59 0.57 1.44
CA LYS A 300 -28.55 0.99 0.03
C LYS A 300 -27.66 0.09 -0.83
N ALA A 301 -26.69 -0.60 -0.22
CA ALA A 301 -25.82 -1.57 -0.86
C ALA A 301 -26.54 -2.91 -1.06
N LEU A 302 -27.16 -3.48 -0.03
CA LEU A 302 -27.79 -4.81 -0.04
C LEU A 302 -28.80 -4.97 -1.19
N LEU A 303 -29.51 -3.88 -1.51
CA LEU A 303 -30.42 -3.75 -2.66
C LEU A 303 -29.74 -3.86 -4.05
N ARG A 304 -28.42 -4.02 -4.15
CA ARG A 304 -27.64 -3.99 -5.41
C ARG A 304 -26.77 -5.23 -5.67
N ASN A 305 -26.20 -5.87 -4.65
CA ASN A 305 -25.23 -6.96 -4.85
C ASN A 305 -25.21 -7.96 -3.66
N MET A 306 -26.41 -8.40 -3.26
CA MET A 306 -26.70 -9.08 -2.00
C MET A 306 -25.71 -10.19 -1.59
N GLU A 307 -25.43 -11.17 -2.45
CA GLU A 307 -24.58 -12.33 -2.14
C GLU A 307 -23.18 -11.95 -1.62
N ILE A 308 -22.51 -11.04 -2.34
CA ILE A 308 -21.15 -10.57 -2.01
C ILE A 308 -21.17 -9.68 -0.77
N LEU A 309 -22.24 -8.89 -0.65
CA LEU A 309 -22.47 -8.03 0.50
C LEU A 309 -22.74 -8.83 1.77
N LEU A 310 -23.50 -9.92 1.72
CA LEU A 310 -23.70 -10.82 2.85
C LEU A 310 -22.37 -11.41 3.32
N LYS A 311 -21.47 -11.80 2.40
CA LYS A 311 -20.16 -12.33 2.77
C LYS A 311 -19.25 -11.26 3.38
N ALA A 312 -19.22 -10.05 2.80
CA ALA A 312 -18.48 -8.92 3.35
C ALA A 312 -19.03 -8.49 4.73
N PHE A 313 -20.35 -8.32 4.84
CA PHE A 313 -21.08 -7.94 6.05
C PHE A 313 -20.95 -8.99 7.16
N SER A 314 -20.93 -10.29 6.84
CA SER A 314 -20.69 -11.36 7.81
C SER A 314 -19.27 -11.30 8.41
N ASN A 315 -18.24 -11.20 7.56
CA ASN A 315 -16.85 -11.03 8.02
C ASN A 315 -16.70 -9.76 8.88
N LEU A 316 -17.37 -8.68 8.46
CA LEU A 316 -17.32 -7.36 9.08
C LEU A 316 -18.03 -7.34 10.44
N LEU A 317 -19.24 -7.90 10.54
CA LEU A 317 -19.94 -8.07 11.82
C LEU A 317 -19.14 -8.93 12.79
N SER A 318 -18.43 -9.97 12.32
CA SER A 318 -17.55 -10.76 13.20
C SER A 318 -16.36 -9.99 13.78
N GLY A 319 -16.01 -8.83 13.20
CA GLY A 319 -15.00 -7.91 13.72
C GLY A 319 -15.56 -6.80 14.64
N ILE A 320 -16.88 -6.66 14.74
CA ILE A 320 -17.55 -5.63 15.52
C ILE A 320 -17.96 -6.20 16.90
N GLN A 321 -17.30 -5.73 17.95
CA GLN A 321 -17.79 -5.89 19.33
C GLN A 321 -18.65 -4.68 19.72
N LEU A 322 -19.88 -4.65 19.23
CA LEU A 322 -20.94 -3.74 19.65
C LEU A 322 -22.13 -4.54 20.18
N ASP A 323 -22.83 -3.97 21.16
CA ASP A 323 -24.22 -4.38 21.39
C ASP A 323 -25.10 -3.84 20.26
N LEU A 324 -25.45 -4.75 19.34
CA LEU A 324 -26.39 -4.53 18.24
C LEU A 324 -27.82 -4.95 18.60
N GLY A 325 -28.10 -5.29 19.87
CA GLY A 325 -29.41 -5.73 20.36
C GLY A 325 -30.54 -4.77 19.98
N GLN A 326 -30.35 -3.46 20.23
CA GLN A 326 -31.34 -2.43 19.87
C GLN A 326 -31.56 -2.26 18.36
N TYR A 327 -30.59 -2.66 17.53
CA TYR A 327 -30.69 -2.64 16.06
C TYR A 327 -31.05 -3.99 15.46
N THR A 328 -31.19 -5.05 16.27
CA THR A 328 -31.35 -6.42 15.77
C THR A 328 -32.58 -6.56 14.87
N LEU A 329 -33.70 -5.89 15.21
CA LEU A 329 -34.88 -5.86 14.34
C LEU A 329 -34.67 -5.08 13.05
N ASP A 330 -33.88 -4.01 13.06
CA ASP A 330 -33.59 -3.23 11.86
C ASP A 330 -32.61 -3.96 10.94
N ILE A 331 -31.63 -4.67 11.49
CA ILE A 331 -30.69 -5.53 10.74
C ILE A 331 -31.42 -6.75 10.18
N ILE A 332 -32.29 -7.40 10.96
CA ILE A 332 -32.99 -8.63 10.54
C ILE A 332 -34.11 -8.34 9.54
N LYS A 333 -34.87 -7.24 9.61
CA LYS A 333 -35.99 -6.98 8.67
C LYS A 333 -35.59 -7.05 7.18
N PRO A 334 -34.53 -6.35 6.70
CA PRO A 334 -34.06 -6.49 5.31
C PRO A 334 -33.58 -7.91 4.98
N LEU A 335 -32.89 -8.58 5.92
CA LEU A 335 -32.36 -9.93 5.72
C LEU A 335 -33.48 -10.99 5.64
N GLY A 336 -34.48 -10.90 6.51
CA GLY A 336 -35.63 -11.82 6.54
C GLY A 336 -36.48 -11.74 5.29
N GLY A 337 -36.82 -10.52 4.85
CA GLY A 337 -37.53 -10.30 3.58
C GLY A 337 -36.70 -10.66 2.33
N MET A 338 -35.41 -10.95 2.47
CA MET A 338 -34.55 -11.48 1.40
C MET A 338 -34.38 -13.01 1.49
N LEU A 339 -34.41 -13.60 2.68
CA LEU A 339 -34.44 -15.06 2.87
C LEU A 339 -35.73 -15.68 2.30
N GLU A 340 -36.87 -14.99 2.37
CA GLU A 340 -38.10 -15.41 1.69
C GLU A 340 -37.95 -15.45 0.15
N VAL A 341 -37.13 -14.57 -0.43
CA VAL A 341 -36.85 -14.57 -1.88
C VAL A 341 -35.94 -15.74 -2.26
N CYS A 342 -34.90 -16.02 -1.45
CA CYS A 342 -34.02 -17.17 -1.69
C CYS A 342 -34.72 -18.53 -1.53
N ASN A 343 -35.82 -18.63 -0.76
CA ASN A 343 -36.58 -19.87 -0.63
C ASN A 343 -37.31 -20.30 -1.92
N HIS A 344 -37.38 -19.45 -2.96
CA HIS A 344 -37.93 -19.82 -4.26
C HIS A 344 -36.91 -20.49 -5.21
N ASP A 345 -35.60 -20.25 -5.03
CA ASP A 345 -34.51 -20.86 -5.80
C ASP A 345 -33.56 -21.60 -4.84
N SER A 346 -33.83 -22.91 -4.67
CA SER A 346 -33.35 -23.73 -3.56
C SER A 346 -31.82 -23.76 -3.35
N LEU A 347 -31.36 -23.22 -2.21
CA LEU A 347 -30.05 -23.52 -1.62
C LEU A 347 -30.15 -23.79 -0.11
N THR A 348 -29.98 -25.05 0.28
CA THR A 348 -30.00 -25.48 1.69
C THR A 348 -28.69 -25.09 2.39
N PHE A 349 -28.77 -24.17 3.35
CA PHE A 349 -27.69 -23.96 4.33
C PHE A 349 -27.98 -24.73 5.61
N CYS A 350 -27.08 -25.64 5.98
CA CYS A 350 -27.00 -26.14 7.35
C CYS A 350 -26.28 -25.11 8.23
N VAL A 351 -26.68 -25.08 9.51
CA VAL A 351 -26.11 -24.23 10.58
C VAL A 351 -24.71 -24.69 10.97
#